data_AF-A0A7C7MSV8-F1
#
_entry.id   AF-A0A7C7MSV8-F1
#
_cell.length_a   1.000
_cell.length_b   1.000
_cell.length_c   1.000
_cell.angle_alpha   90.00
_cell.angle_beta   90.00
_cell.angle_gamma   90.00
#
_symmetry.space_group_name_H-M   'P 1'
#
loop_
_entity.id
_entity.type
_entity.pdbx_description
1 polymer ?
#
loop_
_entity_poly.entity_id
_entity_poly.type
_entity_poly.pdbx_seq_one_letter_code
_entity_poly.pdbx_strand_id
1 'polypeptide(L)'
;VKINLEGSKSDISNDGWSDKSNKSAIGARVLITLFEGSIQSREIIAGKGHGSMDALELHYGVGYANQIQNIIVRWPSKDIGTNQQKVVTYEGPFDVNQSYRIVEDLGFVGIKGDANNSESTDILDVMILINTILDDVTLSPEVYWALDLNYSDDINVLDVTKLVHFILFH
;
A
#
# COMPACT_ATOMS: atom_id res chain seq x y z
N VAL A 1 -13.61 -5.74 6.72
CA VAL A 1 -12.70 -4.83 5.96
C VAL A 1 -11.31 -5.42 5.97
N LYS A 2 -10.61 -5.31 4.84
CA LYS A 2 -9.21 -5.72 4.68
C LYS A 2 -8.37 -4.48 4.42
N ILE A 3 -7.20 -4.38 5.07
CA ILE A 3 -6.26 -3.29 4.85
C ILE A 3 -4.89 -3.89 4.60
N ASN A 4 -4.31 -3.57 3.44
CA ASN A 4 -2.95 -3.90 3.08
C ASN A 4 -2.11 -2.62 3.16
N LEU A 5 -0.93 -2.71 3.78
CA LEU A 5 0.02 -1.61 3.83
C LEU A 5 1.27 -1.92 3.03
N GLU A 6 1.85 -0.89 2.42
CA GLU A 6 3.14 -0.95 1.76
C GLU A 6 4.01 0.22 2.25
N GLY A 7 5.23 -0.06 2.70
CA GLY A 7 6.19 0.97 3.05
C GLY A 7 7.00 1.45 1.85
N SER A 8 7.67 2.59 1.99
CA SER A 8 8.36 3.25 0.87
C SER A 8 9.85 2.97 0.79
N LYS A 9 10.44 2.24 1.74
CA LYS A 9 11.89 2.00 1.79
C LYS A 9 12.33 0.87 0.87
N SER A 10 13.18 1.18 -0.13
CA SER A 10 13.79 0.22 -1.06
C SER A 10 15.28 -0.08 -0.74
N ASP A 11 15.92 0.72 0.11
CA ASP A 11 17.34 0.62 0.46
C ASP A 11 17.60 -0.07 1.82
N ILE A 12 18.84 -0.50 2.03
CA ILE A 12 19.32 -1.04 3.31
C ILE A 12 20.28 -0.02 3.94
N SER A 13 19.72 0.92 4.70
CA SER A 13 20.46 1.86 5.54
C SER A 13 20.31 1.52 7.02
N ASN A 14 21.39 1.71 7.79
CA ASN A 14 21.47 1.38 9.23
C ASN A 14 21.81 2.61 10.09
N ASP A 15 21.22 3.75 9.76
CA ASP A 15 21.47 5.02 10.44
C ASP A 15 20.48 5.27 11.60
N GLY A 16 20.01 4.21 12.23
CA GLY A 16 18.98 4.25 13.26
C GLY A 16 17.57 4.32 12.67
N TRP A 17 16.74 5.23 13.17
CA TRP A 17 15.33 5.31 12.79
C TRP A 17 15.16 5.96 11.41
N SER A 18 14.78 5.15 10.42
CA SER A 18 14.56 5.60 9.05
C SER A 18 13.32 6.48 8.89
N ASP A 19 13.37 7.36 7.91
CA ASP A 19 12.28 8.23 7.44
C ASP A 19 11.24 7.49 6.59
N LYS A 20 11.60 6.32 6.06
CA LYS A 20 10.71 5.40 5.34
C LYS A 20 10.59 4.03 6.02
N SER A 21 9.44 3.41 5.89
CA SER A 21 9.09 2.09 6.43
C SER A 21 9.54 0.98 5.47
N ASN A 22 9.87 -0.20 6.00
CA ASN A 22 10.17 -1.37 5.17
C ASN A 22 9.01 -1.68 4.19
N LYS A 23 9.30 -2.21 2.99
CA LYS A 23 8.26 -2.46 1.95
C LYS A 23 7.05 -3.24 2.46
N SER A 24 7.25 -4.24 3.32
CA SER A 24 6.18 -5.05 3.90
C SER A 24 5.41 -4.35 5.03
N ALA A 25 5.74 -3.10 5.36
CA ALA A 25 5.17 -2.29 6.43
C ALA A 25 5.16 -2.98 7.82
N ILE A 26 6.10 -3.91 8.05
CA ILE A 26 6.21 -4.64 9.32
C ILE A 26 6.43 -3.64 10.47
N GLY A 27 5.64 -3.76 11.54
CA GLY A 27 5.60 -2.84 12.67
C GLY A 27 4.62 -1.67 12.52
N ALA A 28 3.97 -1.53 11.35
CA ALA A 28 2.89 -0.55 11.18
C ALA A 28 1.64 -0.99 11.94
N ARG A 29 0.97 -0.04 12.59
CA ARG A 29 -0.27 -0.25 13.34
C ARG A 29 -1.40 0.57 12.76
N VAL A 30 -2.51 -0.09 12.47
CA VAL A 30 -3.72 0.53 11.92
C VAL A 30 -4.83 0.50 12.95
N LEU A 31 -5.40 1.67 13.21
CA LEU A 31 -6.58 1.85 14.03
C LEU A 31 -7.74 2.26 13.13
N ILE A 32 -8.89 1.64 13.31
CA ILE A 32 -10.14 2.07 12.67
C ILE A 32 -11.10 2.52 13.76
N THR A 33 -11.81 3.61 13.49
CA THR A 33 -12.88 4.12 14.36
C THR A 33 -14.20 3.99 13.62
N LEU A 34 -15.19 3.32 14.21
CA LEU A 34 -16.54 3.23 13.66
C LEU A 34 -17.40 4.41 14.11
N PHE A 35 -18.45 4.73 13.37
CA PHE A 35 -19.37 5.84 13.70
C PHE A 35 -20.09 5.68 15.05
N GLU A 36 -20.24 4.44 15.53
CA GLU A 36 -20.76 4.14 16.87
C GLU A 36 -19.75 4.41 18.01
N GLY A 37 -18.52 4.79 17.67
CA GLY A 37 -17.44 5.14 18.61
C GLY A 37 -16.50 3.98 18.98
N SER A 38 -16.75 2.77 18.48
CA SER A 38 -15.86 1.63 18.70
C SER A 38 -14.54 1.77 17.92
N ILE A 39 -13.42 1.44 18.57
CA ILE A 39 -12.08 1.51 17.99
C ILE A 39 -11.48 0.12 17.93
N GLN A 40 -10.97 -0.30 16.77
CA GLN A 40 -10.25 -1.55 16.61
C GLN A 40 -8.82 -1.28 16.14
N SER A 41 -7.85 -2.03 16.65
CA SER A 41 -6.43 -1.87 16.33
C SER A 41 -5.81 -3.20 15.91
N ARG A 42 -4.98 -3.16 14.87
CA ARG A 42 -4.17 -4.29 14.38
C ARG A 42 -2.78 -3.80 13.98
N GLU A 43 -1.80 -4.68 14.04
CA GLU A 43 -0.41 -4.40 13.68
C GLU A 43 0.10 -5.47 12.73
N ILE A 44 0.95 -5.07 11.78
CA ILE A 44 1.65 -6.00 10.88
C ILE A 44 2.84 -6.59 11.63
N ILE A 45 2.80 -7.89 11.92
CA ILE A 45 3.80 -8.58 12.73
C ILE A 45 4.47 -9.65 11.87
N ALA A 46 5.80 -9.59 11.75
CA ALA A 46 6.57 -10.54 10.93
C ALA A 46 6.72 -11.93 11.55
N GLY A 47 6.46 -12.10 12.84
CA GLY A 47 6.59 -13.40 13.49
C GLY A 47 5.78 -13.51 14.79
N LYS A 48 5.14 -14.67 14.97
CA LYS A 48 4.52 -15.09 16.24
C LYS A 48 5.12 -16.41 16.68
N GLY A 49 5.72 -16.46 17.87
CA GLY A 49 6.26 -17.69 18.43
C GLY A 49 7.35 -18.34 17.56
N HIS A 50 7.57 -19.65 17.73
CA HIS A 50 8.64 -20.37 17.03
C HIS A 50 8.25 -20.68 15.58
N GLY A 51 8.70 -19.85 14.64
CA GLY A 51 8.62 -20.12 13.20
C GLY A 51 7.27 -19.85 12.52
N SER A 52 6.31 -19.21 13.19
CA SER A 52 5.04 -18.81 12.56
C SER A 52 5.06 -17.33 12.16
N MET A 53 4.40 -17.00 11.06
CA MET A 53 4.24 -15.64 10.54
C MET A 53 2.76 -15.37 10.28
N ASP A 54 2.28 -14.18 10.66
CA ASP A 54 0.93 -13.74 10.33
C ASP A 54 0.87 -13.20 8.90
N ALA A 55 -0.33 -13.23 8.31
CA ALA A 55 -0.57 -12.52 7.06
C ALA A 55 -0.32 -11.01 7.23
N LEU A 56 0.25 -10.38 6.21
CA LEU A 56 0.47 -8.93 6.18
C LEU A 56 -0.83 -8.14 5.94
N GLU A 57 -1.89 -8.81 5.46
CA GLU A 57 -3.24 -8.25 5.33
C GLU A 57 -3.91 -8.15 6.71
N LEU A 58 -4.33 -6.94 7.09
CA LEU A 58 -5.04 -6.69 8.33
C LEU A 58 -6.54 -6.88 8.14
N HIS A 59 -7.12 -7.80 8.91
CA HIS A 59 -8.54 -8.10 8.87
C HIS A 59 -9.29 -7.50 10.07
N TYR A 60 -10.39 -6.83 9.76
CA TYR A 60 -11.31 -6.23 10.73
C TYR A 60 -12.72 -6.77 10.55
N GLY A 61 -13.24 -7.36 11.63
CA GLY A 61 -14.65 -7.73 11.76
C GLY A 61 -15.43 -6.57 12.38
N VAL A 62 -16.29 -5.94 11.59
CA VAL A 62 -16.99 -4.70 11.97
C VAL A 62 -18.48 -4.90 12.29
N GLY A 63 -18.93 -6.16 12.39
CA GLY A 63 -20.30 -6.50 12.76
C GLY A 63 -21.34 -5.92 11.80
N TYR A 64 -22.28 -5.15 12.35
CA TYR A 64 -23.37 -4.49 11.61
C TYR A 64 -23.02 -3.08 11.12
N ALA A 65 -21.81 -2.59 11.37
CA ALA A 65 -21.40 -1.28 10.88
C ALA A 65 -21.32 -1.29 9.35
N ASN A 66 -21.87 -0.26 8.71
CA ASN A 66 -21.83 -0.10 7.25
C ASN A 66 -20.67 0.76 6.78
N GLN A 67 -20.11 1.60 7.66
CA GLN A 67 -19.01 2.51 7.32
C GLN A 67 -18.05 2.69 8.50
N ILE A 68 -16.80 2.99 8.17
CA ILE A 68 -15.73 3.38 9.08
C ILE A 68 -15.62 4.90 9.07
N GLN A 69 -15.55 5.53 10.25
CA GLN A 69 -15.44 6.98 10.39
C GLN A 69 -14.05 7.49 10.04
N ASN A 70 -13.00 6.86 10.54
CA ASN A 70 -11.62 7.21 10.22
C ASN A 70 -10.69 6.00 10.32
N ILE A 71 -9.56 6.10 9.62
CA ILE A 71 -8.47 5.13 9.65
C ILE A 71 -7.21 5.89 10.04
N ILE A 72 -6.53 5.45 11.09
CA ILE A 72 -5.25 6.01 11.53
C ILE A 72 -4.17 4.97 11.30
N VAL A 73 -3.13 5.31 10.55
CA VAL A 73 -1.96 4.47 10.33
C VAL A 73 -0.78 5.06 11.07
N ARG A 74 -0.22 4.28 12.00
CA ARG A 74 1.06 4.57 12.65
C ARG A 74 2.13 3.76 11.95
N TRP A 75 2.96 4.44 11.17
CA TRP A 75 4.05 3.82 10.43
C TRP A 75 5.23 3.55 11.35
N PRO A 76 6.05 2.51 11.09
CA PRO A 76 7.28 2.26 11.83
C PRO A 76 8.38 3.27 11.50
N SER A 77 8.20 4.12 10.48
CA SER A 77 9.10 5.20 10.10
C SER A 77 8.99 6.43 11.00
N LYS A 78 10.00 7.29 10.89
CA LYS A 78 10.09 8.57 11.55
C LYS A 78 9.53 9.66 10.64
N ASP A 79 8.75 10.56 11.21
CA ASP A 79 8.38 11.81 10.57
C ASP A 79 9.55 12.82 10.67
N ILE A 80 10.00 13.35 9.52
CA ILE A 80 11.18 14.20 9.44
C ILE A 80 10.95 15.55 10.16
N GLY A 81 9.73 16.09 10.10
CA GLY A 81 9.40 17.40 10.68
C GLY A 81 9.35 17.38 12.21
N THR A 82 8.78 16.32 12.78
CA THR A 82 8.56 16.19 14.23
C THR A 82 9.64 15.36 14.93
N ASN A 83 10.43 14.58 14.19
CA ASN A 83 11.31 13.54 14.73
C ASN A 83 10.59 12.55 15.66
N GLN A 84 9.30 12.31 15.42
CA GLN A 84 8.48 11.34 16.13
C GLN A 84 8.02 10.24 15.17
N GLN A 85 7.28 9.26 15.71
CA GLN A 85 6.66 8.23 14.88
C GLN A 85 5.73 8.89 13.86
N LYS A 86 5.84 8.50 12.59
CA LYS A 86 4.96 8.99 11.55
C LYS A 86 3.55 8.44 11.74
N VAL A 87 2.58 9.33 11.85
CA VAL A 87 1.16 9.01 12.03
C VAL A 87 0.36 9.74 10.96
N VAL A 88 -0.42 9.00 10.19
CA VAL A 88 -1.31 9.56 9.16
C VAL A 88 -2.75 9.20 9.51
N THR A 89 -3.63 10.19 9.50
CA THR A 89 -5.06 10.00 9.72
C THR A 89 -5.79 10.24 8.41
N TYR A 90 -6.65 9.29 8.05
CA TYR A 90 -7.56 9.37 6.93
C TYR A 90 -8.99 9.51 7.46
N GLU A 91 -9.60 10.65 7.19
CA GLU A 91 -11.00 10.90 7.55
C GLU A 91 -11.91 10.26 6.50
N GLY A 92 -12.93 9.53 6.96
CA GLY A 92 -13.89 8.82 6.14
C GLY A 92 -15.11 9.68 5.75
N PRO A 93 -16.26 9.05 5.45
CA PRO A 93 -16.57 7.64 5.64
C PRO A 93 -15.85 6.70 4.67
N PHE A 94 -15.47 5.51 5.13
CA PHE A 94 -15.02 4.40 4.27
C PHE A 94 -16.02 3.26 4.33
N ASP A 95 -16.35 2.68 3.17
CA ASP A 95 -17.28 1.57 3.11
C ASP A 95 -16.69 0.29 3.71
N VAL A 96 -17.55 -0.47 4.38
CA VAL A 96 -17.16 -1.80 4.87
C VAL A 96 -17.15 -2.82 3.74
N ASN A 97 -16.68 -4.04 4.04
CA ASN A 97 -16.59 -5.15 3.07
C ASN A 97 -15.69 -4.89 1.85
N GLN A 98 -14.88 -3.84 1.89
CA GLN A 98 -13.87 -3.54 0.88
C GLN A 98 -12.46 -3.98 1.33
N SER A 99 -11.55 -4.04 0.35
CA SER A 99 -10.11 -4.14 0.56
C SER A 99 -9.47 -2.82 0.18
N TYR A 100 -8.70 -2.24 1.11
CA TYR A 100 -7.95 -1.02 0.88
C TYR A 100 -6.46 -1.33 0.84
N ARG A 101 -5.74 -0.68 -0.08
CA ARG A 101 -4.28 -0.62 -0.04
C ARG A 101 -3.84 0.79 0.27
N ILE A 102 -3.00 0.93 1.30
CA ILE A 102 -2.43 2.21 1.72
C ILE A 102 -0.92 2.12 1.59
N VAL A 103 -0.35 2.97 0.75
CA VAL A 103 1.10 3.06 0.55
C VAL A 103 1.60 4.27 1.34
N GLU A 104 2.70 4.09 2.06
CA GLU A 104 3.37 5.18 2.74
C GLU A 104 3.69 6.31 1.74
N ASP A 105 3.52 7.57 2.16
CA ASP A 105 3.68 8.78 1.31
C ASP A 105 2.66 8.98 0.18
N LEU A 106 1.92 7.95 -0.24
CA LEU A 106 0.89 8.08 -1.29
C LEU A 106 -0.54 8.03 -0.74
N GLY A 107 -0.78 7.31 0.36
CA GLY A 107 -2.12 7.07 0.87
C GLY A 107 -2.83 5.93 0.13
N PHE A 108 -4.13 6.09 -0.13
CA PHE A 108 -4.90 5.04 -0.81
C PHE A 108 -4.50 4.93 -2.27
N VAL A 109 -4.22 3.70 -2.69
CA VAL A 109 -3.88 3.40 -4.09
C VAL A 109 -4.84 2.36 -4.65
N GLY A 110 -4.91 2.30 -5.98
CA GLY A 110 -5.71 1.34 -6.72
C GLY A 110 -5.04 -0.03 -6.84
N ILE A 111 -5.36 -0.72 -7.93
CA ILE A 111 -4.81 -2.04 -8.26
C ILE A 111 -3.40 -1.88 -8.82
N LYS A 112 -2.47 -2.72 -8.35
CA LYS A 112 -1.11 -2.75 -8.90
C LYS A 112 -1.19 -3.27 -10.34
N GLY A 113 -0.61 -2.54 -11.30
CA GLY A 113 -0.68 -2.85 -12.72
C GLY A 113 -1.84 -2.21 -13.48
N ASP A 114 -2.82 -1.60 -12.81
CA ASP A 114 -3.91 -0.84 -13.44
C ASP A 114 -3.48 0.63 -13.60
N ALA A 115 -3.01 0.98 -14.79
CA ALA A 115 -2.44 2.29 -15.08
C ALA A 115 -3.51 3.30 -15.51
N ASN A 116 -4.64 2.83 -16.02
CA ASN A 116 -5.77 3.66 -16.46
C ASN A 116 -6.91 3.77 -15.42
N ASN A 117 -6.77 3.13 -14.26
CA ASN A 117 -7.77 3.05 -13.20
C ASN A 117 -9.11 2.48 -13.70
N SER A 118 -9.05 1.45 -14.55
CA SER A 118 -10.24 0.73 -15.05
C SER A 118 -10.78 -0.30 -14.08
N GLU A 119 -10.11 -0.50 -12.93
CA GLU A 119 -10.33 -1.61 -11.99
C GLU A 119 -9.98 -2.98 -12.60
N SER A 120 -9.22 -3.00 -13.69
CA SER A 120 -8.74 -4.20 -14.35
C SER A 120 -7.29 -4.03 -14.75
N THR A 121 -6.57 -5.14 -14.85
CA THR A 121 -5.18 -5.17 -15.31
C THR A 121 -5.13 -5.98 -16.59
N ASP A 122 -4.97 -5.32 -17.72
CA ASP A 122 -5.06 -5.94 -19.04
C ASP A 122 -4.04 -5.38 -20.07
N ILE A 123 -4.23 -5.73 -21.33
CA ILE A 123 -3.31 -5.31 -22.41
C ILE A 123 -3.27 -3.79 -22.61
N LEU A 124 -4.31 -3.06 -22.24
CA LEU A 124 -4.32 -1.60 -22.32
C LEU A 124 -3.31 -1.00 -21.33
N ASP A 125 -3.15 -1.60 -20.14
CA ASP A 125 -2.14 -1.17 -19.17
C ASP A 125 -0.71 -1.44 -19.69
N VAL A 126 -0.51 -2.55 -20.40
CA VAL A 126 0.76 -2.84 -21.08
C VAL A 126 1.08 -1.77 -22.12
N MET A 127 0.08 -1.35 -22.91
CA MET A 127 0.26 -0.29 -23.91
C MET A 127 0.61 1.04 -23.26
N ILE A 128 -0.01 1.38 -22.14
CA ILE A 128 0.30 2.59 -21.37
C ILE A 128 1.74 2.52 -20.84
N LEU A 129 2.12 1.40 -20.23
CA LEU A 129 3.48 1.19 -19.72
C LEU A 129 4.54 1.33 -20.81
N ILE A 130 4.34 0.70 -21.97
CA ILE A 130 5.25 0.83 -23.11
C ILE A 130 5.31 2.28 -23.58
N ASN A 131 4.17 2.96 -23.69
CA ASN A 131 4.14 4.36 -24.09
C ASN A 131 4.90 5.26 -23.12
N THR A 132 4.75 5.04 -21.82
CA THR A 132 5.51 5.75 -20.78
C THR A 132 7.02 5.56 -20.96
N ILE A 133 7.47 4.33 -21.23
CA ILE A 133 8.91 4.02 -21.42
C ILE A 133 9.46 4.71 -22.67
N LEU A 134 8.67 4.80 -23.75
CA LEU A 134 9.12 5.37 -25.03
C LEU A 134 9.07 6.90 -25.08
N ASP A 135 8.02 7.49 -24.50
CA ASP A 135 7.72 8.92 -24.62
C ASP A 135 8.19 9.75 -23.41
N ASP A 136 8.85 9.13 -22.42
CA ASP A 136 9.33 9.75 -21.17
C ASP A 136 8.23 10.60 -20.49
N VAL A 137 7.04 10.01 -20.41
CA VAL A 137 5.85 10.69 -19.87
C VAL A 137 6.00 10.86 -18.36
N THR A 138 5.77 12.08 -17.87
CA THR A 138 5.69 12.31 -16.43
C THR A 138 4.45 11.66 -15.84
N LEU A 139 4.64 10.66 -14.99
CA LEU A 139 3.57 9.94 -14.31
C LEU A 139 3.15 10.63 -13.00
N SER A 140 1.89 10.45 -12.60
CA SER A 140 1.51 10.71 -11.21
C SER A 140 2.15 9.65 -10.30
N PRO A 141 2.40 9.95 -9.02
CA PRO A 141 3.00 9.01 -8.08
C PRO A 141 2.23 7.67 -7.95
N GLU A 142 0.89 7.71 -8.04
CA GLU A 142 0.02 6.53 -7.94
C GLU A 142 0.13 5.65 -9.19
N VAL A 143 0.18 6.26 -10.38
CA VAL A 143 0.36 5.52 -11.64
C VAL A 143 1.77 4.96 -11.73
N TYR A 144 2.77 5.73 -11.31
CA TYR A 144 4.14 5.26 -11.18
C TYR A 144 4.22 4.04 -10.25
N TRP A 145 3.59 4.13 -9.07
CA TRP A 145 3.48 3.00 -8.15
C TRP A 145 2.76 1.82 -8.80
N ALA A 146 1.69 2.03 -9.56
CA ALA A 146 0.98 0.94 -10.23
C ALA A 146 1.86 0.23 -11.26
N LEU A 147 2.71 0.97 -11.97
CA LEU A 147 3.54 0.49 -13.08
C LEU A 147 4.90 -0.09 -12.66
N ASP A 148 5.46 0.30 -11.51
CA ASP A 148 6.68 -0.33 -10.98
C ASP A 148 6.35 -1.70 -10.35
N LEU A 149 6.35 -2.75 -11.17
CA LEU A 149 5.95 -4.11 -10.79
C LEU A 149 7.08 -4.91 -10.17
N ASN A 150 8.32 -4.43 -10.27
CA ASN A 150 9.47 -5.05 -9.63
C ASN A 150 9.96 -4.32 -8.38
N TYR A 151 9.36 -3.19 -8.02
CA TYR A 151 9.70 -2.39 -6.86
C TYR A 151 11.15 -1.88 -6.92
N SER A 152 11.65 -1.61 -8.14
CA SER A 152 13.02 -1.13 -8.36
C SER A 152 13.13 0.39 -8.36
N ASP A 153 12.00 1.11 -8.32
CA ASP A 153 11.95 2.55 -8.53
C ASP A 153 12.49 2.96 -9.94
N ASP A 154 12.41 2.05 -10.92
CA ASP A 154 12.69 2.31 -12.34
C ASP A 154 11.59 1.70 -13.22
N ILE A 155 10.96 2.50 -14.09
CA ILE A 155 9.97 2.01 -15.06
C ILE A 155 10.66 1.56 -16.34
N ASN A 156 10.71 0.25 -16.60
CA ASN A 156 11.40 -0.28 -17.78
C ASN A 156 10.79 -1.58 -18.32
N VAL A 157 11.48 -2.21 -19.27
CA VAL A 157 11.01 -3.43 -19.94
C VAL A 157 10.78 -4.60 -18.96
N LEU A 158 11.46 -4.63 -17.81
CA LEU A 158 11.23 -5.65 -16.79
C LEU A 158 9.82 -5.56 -16.21
N ASP A 159 9.30 -4.35 -16.02
CA ASP A 159 7.91 -4.16 -15.58
C ASP A 159 6.93 -4.64 -16.63
N VAL A 160 7.21 -4.37 -17.92
CA VAL A 160 6.40 -4.91 -19.03
C VAL A 160 6.35 -6.43 -18.97
N THR A 161 7.50 -7.09 -18.76
CA THR A 161 7.51 -8.57 -18.68
C THR A 161 6.70 -9.08 -17.49
N LYS A 162 6.73 -8.39 -16.34
CA LYS A 162 5.92 -8.76 -15.16
C LYS A 162 4.43 -8.55 -15.39
N LEU A 163 4.05 -7.43 -16.00
CA LEU A 163 2.66 -7.11 -16.31
C LEU A 163 2.06 -8.14 -17.26
N VAL A 164 2.77 -8.41 -18.36
CA VAL A 164 2.36 -9.41 -19.36
C VAL A 164 2.30 -10.80 -18.74
N HIS A 165 3.28 -11.18 -17.92
CA HIS A 165 3.23 -12.45 -17.20
C HIS A 165 2.02 -12.54 -16.28
N PHE A 166 1.72 -11.49 -15.51
CA PHE A 166 0.54 -11.45 -14.66
C PHE A 166 -0.74 -11.68 -15.47
N ILE A 167 -0.95 -10.92 -16.55
CA ILE A 167 -2.15 -11.00 -17.41
C ILE A 167 -2.32 -12.38 -18.06
N LEU A 168 -1.23 -13.07 -18.41
CA LEU A 168 -1.30 -14.36 -19.09
C LEU A 168 -1.56 -15.55 -18.16
N PHE A 169 -1.21 -15.42 -16.88
CA PHE A 169 -1.17 -16.55 -15.95
C PHE A 169 -2.06 -16.39 -14.72
N HIS A 170 -2.70 -15.22 -14.53
CA HIS A 170 -3.63 -14.93 -13.44
C HIS A 170 -4.88 -14.25 -14.00
#